data_AF-A0A2R4ZNA2-F1
#
_entry.id   AF-A0A2R4ZNA2-F1
#
_cell.length_a   1.000
_cell.length_b   1.000
_cell.length_c   1.000
_cell.angle_alpha   90.00
_cell.angle_beta   90.00
_cell.angle_gamma   90.00
#
_symmetry.space_group_name_H-M   'P 1'
#
loop_
_entity.id
_entity.type
_entity.pdbx_description
1 polymer ?
#
loop_
_entity_poly.entity_id
_entity_poly.type
_entity_poly.pdbx_seq_one_letter_code
_entity_poly.pdbx_strand_id
1 'polypeptide(L)'
;MIEGQRFLVIKNIGFAHLECVVEELVKKHPNISRDALSLIEANEAITYAIVRLKTAELQAQSDTQRSMISAARKDLEKHSAFLGNELGKLLGYA
;
A
#
# COMPACT_ATOMS: atom_id res chain seq x y z
N MET A 1 1.26 -10.84 7.08
CA MET A 1 -0.15 -10.66 6.68
C MET A 1 -0.96 -11.63 7.50
N ILE A 2 -1.72 -11.12 8.46
CA ILE A 2 -2.73 -11.92 9.15
C ILE A 2 -3.94 -11.96 8.21
N GLU A 3 -4.46 -13.15 7.96
CA GLU A 3 -5.58 -13.36 7.04
C GLU A 3 -6.79 -12.49 7.49
N GLY A 4 -7.32 -11.67 6.58
CA GLY A 4 -8.42 -10.74 6.86
C GLY A 4 -8.01 -9.32 7.29
N GLN A 5 -6.74 -9.05 7.60
CA GLN A 5 -6.26 -7.69 7.89
C GLN A 5 -5.74 -6.98 6.64
N ARG A 6 -6.19 -5.73 6.43
CA ARG A 6 -5.85 -4.89 5.28
C ARG A 6 -4.82 -3.84 5.67
N PHE A 7 -3.78 -3.68 4.85
CA PHE A 7 -2.66 -2.80 5.17
C PHE A 7 -2.24 -1.95 3.98
N LEU A 8 -1.83 -0.73 4.26
CA LEU A 8 -1.28 0.18 3.27
C LEU A 8 -0.05 0.91 3.81
N VAL A 9 0.73 1.47 2.89
CA VAL A 9 1.85 2.37 3.20
C VAL A 9 1.48 3.79 2.83
N ILE A 10 1.47 4.70 3.81
CA ILE A 10 1.33 6.14 3.60
C ILE A 10 2.60 6.82 4.12
N LYS A 11 3.08 7.83 3.40
CA LYS A 11 4.26 8.58 3.84
C LYS A 11 4.02 9.23 5.21
N ASN A 12 5.04 9.24 6.07
CA ASN A 12 5.03 9.75 7.45
C ASN A 12 4.10 9.01 8.44
N ILE A 13 3.21 8.14 7.97
CA ILE A 13 2.50 7.15 8.80
C ILE A 13 3.26 5.82 8.82
N GLY A 14 3.85 5.44 7.69
CA GLY A 14 4.46 4.13 7.48
C GLY A 14 3.42 3.06 7.13
N PHE A 15 3.67 1.83 7.57
CA PHE A 15 2.78 0.69 7.36
C PHE A 15 1.65 0.73 8.40
N ALA A 16 0.40 0.81 7.94
CA ALA A 16 -0.77 0.99 8.80
C ALA A 16 -1.93 0.06 8.41
N HIS A 17 -2.79 -0.24 9.37
CA HIS A 17 -4.08 -0.87 9.11
C HIS A 17 -4.97 0.10 8.35
N LEU A 18 -5.63 -0.39 7.30
CA LEU A 18 -6.55 0.41 6.49
C LEU A 18 -7.67 1.01 7.34
N GLU A 19 -8.23 0.20 8.23
CA GLU A 19 -9.37 0.57 9.06
C GLU A 19 -9.02 1.75 9.98
N CYS A 20 -7.83 1.73 10.59
CA CYS A 20 -7.35 2.83 11.43
C CYS A 20 -7.17 4.13 10.64
N VAL A 21 -6.60 4.04 9.44
CA VAL A 21 -6.41 5.20 8.56
C VAL A 21 -7.76 5.77 8.15
N VAL A 22 -8.69 4.95 7.69
CA VAL A 22 -10.03 5.39 7.26
C VAL A 22 -10.81 6.02 8.41
N GLU A 23 -10.79 5.43 9.60
CA GLU A 23 -11.45 6.01 10.78
C GLU A 23 -10.90 7.39 11.14
N GLU A 24 -9.59 7.56 11.14
CA GLU A 24 -8.95 8.84 11.44
C GLU A 24 -9.30 9.90 10.38
N LEU A 25 -9.35 9.48 9.11
CA LEU A 25 -9.70 10.37 8.01
C LEU A 25 -11.14 10.82 8.03
N VAL A 26 -12.09 9.93 8.29
CA VAL A 26 -13.50 10.30 8.40
C VAL A 26 -13.71 11.26 9.57
N LYS A 27 -12.96 11.11 10.67
CA LYS A 27 -12.98 12.03 11.82
C LYS A 27 -12.41 13.42 11.47
N LYS A 28 -11.25 13.48 10.80
CA LYS A 28 -10.59 14.74 10.43
C LYS A 28 -11.24 15.45 9.25
N HIS A 29 -11.81 14.67 8.33
CA HIS A 29 -12.38 15.13 7.06
C HIS A 29 -13.76 14.49 6.85
N PRO A 30 -14.82 15.00 7.51
CA PRO A 30 -16.18 14.46 7.39
C PRO A 30 -16.72 14.43 5.95
N ASN A 31 -16.15 15.26 5.06
CA ASN A 31 -16.51 15.38 3.66
C ASN A 31 -15.40 14.85 2.71
N ILE A 32 -14.61 13.86 3.14
CA ILE A 32 -13.60 13.23 2.28
C ILE A 32 -14.23 12.73 0.98
N SER A 33 -13.57 12.99 -0.16
CA SER A 33 -14.11 12.59 -1.46
C SER A 33 -14.07 11.07 -1.64
N ARG A 34 -15.02 10.54 -2.41
CA ARG A 34 -15.01 9.13 -2.82
C ARG A 34 -13.74 8.76 -3.60
N ASP A 35 -13.21 9.70 -4.37
CA ASP A 35 -11.97 9.50 -5.12
C ASP A 35 -10.78 9.28 -4.19
N ALA A 36 -10.69 10.05 -3.10
CA ALA A 36 -9.64 9.88 -2.09
C ALA A 36 -9.73 8.51 -1.41
N LEU A 37 -10.94 8.06 -1.04
CA LEU A 37 -11.17 6.73 -0.48
C LEU A 37 -10.78 5.63 -1.48
N SER A 38 -11.12 5.80 -2.75
CA SER A 38 -10.79 4.84 -3.81
C SER A 38 -9.28 4.73 -4.03
N LEU A 39 -8.54 5.84 -3.93
CA LEU A 39 -7.09 5.86 -3.99
C LEU A 39 -6.43 5.16 -2.78
N ILE A 40 -7.02 5.29 -1.59
CA ILE A 40 -6.56 4.57 -0.40
C ILE A 40 -6.72 3.06 -0.60
N GLU A 41 -7.88 2.61 -1.09
CA GLU A 41 -8.12 1.18 -1.39
C GLU A 41 -7.18 0.66 -2.48
N ALA A 42 -6.93 1.44 -3.53
CA ALA A 42 -5.95 1.10 -4.55
C ALA A 42 -4.54 0.94 -3.96
N ASN A 43 -4.13 1.83 -3.04
CA ASN A 43 -2.83 1.74 -2.38
C ASN A 43 -2.72 0.51 -1.46
N GLU A 44 -3.82 0.13 -0.80
CA GLU A 44 -3.91 -1.11 -0.02
C GLU A 44 -3.71 -2.35 -0.91
N ALA A 45 -4.37 -2.41 -2.06
CA ALA A 45 -4.19 -3.49 -3.02
C ALA A 45 -2.75 -3.61 -3.56
N ILE A 46 -2.10 -2.46 -3.86
CA ILE A 46 -0.70 -2.44 -4.28
C ILE A 46 0.20 -2.95 -3.14
N THR A 47 -0.04 -2.49 -1.91
CA THR A 47 0.73 -2.92 -0.72
C THR A 47 0.59 -4.42 -0.50
N TYR A 48 -0.63 -4.95 -0.62
CA TYR A 48 -0.89 -6.39 -0.57
C TYR A 48 -0.08 -7.16 -1.61
N ALA A 49 -0.13 -6.72 -2.87
CA ALA A 49 0.60 -7.35 -3.96
C ALA A 49 2.12 -7.35 -3.73
N ILE A 50 2.69 -6.26 -3.23
CA ILE A 50 4.11 -6.17 -2.86
C ILE A 50 4.46 -7.25 -1.82
N VAL A 51 3.64 -7.40 -0.76
CA VAL A 51 3.90 -8.40 0.28
C VAL A 51 3.81 -9.82 -0.30
N ARG A 52 2.83 -10.11 -1.16
CA ARG A 52 2.72 -11.42 -1.83
C ARG A 52 3.94 -11.70 -2.72
N LEU A 53 4.44 -10.70 -3.44
CA LEU A 53 5.66 -10.85 -4.25
C LEU A 53 6.89 -11.08 -3.39
N LYS A 54 7.02 -10.42 -2.23
CA LYS A 54 8.11 -10.72 -1.26
C LYS A 54 8.06 -12.18 -0.80
N THR A 55 6.88 -12.70 -0.48
CA THR A 55 6.72 -14.12 -0.13
C THR A 55 7.08 -15.04 -1.28
N ALA A 56 6.63 -14.73 -2.50
CA ALA A 56 6.97 -15.52 -3.69
C ALA A 56 8.47 -15.50 -4.02
N GLU A 57 9.14 -14.35 -3.85
CA GLU A 57 10.58 -14.19 -4.07
C GLU A 57 11.40 -15.10 -3.14
N LEU A 58 10.97 -15.24 -1.88
CA LEU A 58 11.59 -16.15 -0.89
C LEU A 58 11.40 -17.64 -1.24
N GLN A 59 10.30 -17.97 -1.93
CA GLN A 59 9.96 -19.34 -2.32
C GLN A 59 10.49 -19.72 -3.71
N ALA A 60 11.02 -18.76 -4.48
CA ALA A 60 11.48 -18.98 -5.84
C ALA A 60 12.67 -19.96 -5.88
N GLN A 61 12.51 -21.01 -6.69
CA GLN A 61 13.49 -22.11 -6.82
C GLN A 61 14.55 -21.86 -7.90
N SER A 62 14.37 -20.85 -8.75
CA SER A 62 15.37 -20.45 -9.76
C SER A 62 15.67 -18.96 -9.72
N ASP A 63 16.89 -18.60 -10.07
CA ASP A 63 17.34 -17.21 -10.14
C ASP A 63 16.57 -16.41 -11.19
N THR A 64 16.18 -17.05 -12.29
CA THR A 64 15.34 -16.43 -13.33
C THR A 64 13.98 -16.02 -12.77
N GLN A 65 13.26 -16.94 -12.10
CA GLN A 65 11.98 -16.61 -11.49
C GLN A 65 12.13 -15.57 -10.38
N ARG A 66 13.15 -15.71 -9.53
CA ARG A 66 13.44 -14.72 -8.49
C ARG A 66 13.65 -13.33 -9.07
N SER A 67 14.41 -13.22 -10.15
CA SER A 67 14.68 -11.95 -10.83
C SER A 67 13.41 -11.33 -11.43
N MET A 68 12.55 -12.15 -12.05
CA MET A 68 11.25 -11.69 -12.57
C MET A 68 10.34 -11.18 -11.46
N ILE A 69 10.21 -11.92 -10.35
CA ILE A 69 9.40 -11.52 -9.19
C ILE A 69 9.96 -10.23 -8.58
N SER A 70 11.28 -10.13 -8.42
CA SER A 70 11.96 -8.95 -7.88
C SER A 70 11.72 -7.70 -8.73
N ALA A 71 11.74 -7.84 -10.06
CA ALA A 71 11.44 -6.74 -10.98
C ALA A 71 9.99 -6.25 -10.82
N ALA A 72 9.02 -7.16 -10.87
CA ALA A 72 7.60 -6.81 -10.67
C ALA A 72 7.35 -6.15 -9.30
N ARG A 73 8.00 -6.66 -8.24
CA ARG A 73 7.90 -6.08 -6.89
C ARG A 73 8.41 -4.65 -6.87
N LYS A 74 9.60 -4.40 -7.43
CA LYS A 74 10.22 -3.06 -7.44
C LYS A 74 9.36 -2.04 -8.19
N ASP A 75 8.68 -2.44 -9.26
CA ASP A 75 7.79 -1.54 -9.98
C ASP A 75 6.54 -1.19 -9.17
N LEU A 76 5.93 -2.17 -8.49
CA LEU A 76 4.84 -1.89 -7.55
C LEU A 76 5.27 -1.04 -6.36
N GLU A 77 6.49 -1.25 -5.83
CA GLU A 77 7.04 -0.41 -4.76
C GLU A 77 7.16 1.06 -5.19
N LYS A 78 7.53 1.35 -6.45
CA LYS A 78 7.53 2.73 -6.98
C LYS A 78 6.11 3.31 -7.00
N HIS A 79 5.13 2.55 -7.48
CA HIS A 79 3.74 3.00 -7.52
C HIS A 79 3.15 3.22 -6.13
N SER A 80 3.42 2.32 -5.18
CA SER A 80 3.01 2.48 -3.78
C SER A 80 3.68 3.69 -3.13
N ALA A 81 4.97 3.93 -3.39
CA ALA A 81 5.67 5.09 -2.86
C ALA A 81 5.11 6.40 -3.41
N PHE A 82 4.83 6.48 -4.72
CA PHE A 82 4.20 7.64 -5.33
C PHE A 82 2.81 7.89 -4.73
N LEU A 83 1.95 6.87 -4.74
CA LEU A 83 0.57 7.01 -4.27
C LEU A 83 0.51 7.29 -2.76
N GLY A 84 1.31 6.60 -1.95
CA GLY A 84 1.42 6.83 -0.52
C GLY A 84 1.95 8.23 -0.16
N ASN A 85 2.78 8.85 -1.00
CA ASN A 85 3.21 10.24 -0.84
C ASN A 85 2.09 11.23 -1.19
N GLU A 86 1.38 11.04 -2.30
CA GLU A 86 0.27 11.91 -2.67
C GLU A 86 -0.91 11.80 -1.69
N LEU A 87 -1.21 10.59 -1.21
CA LEU A 87 -2.15 10.37 -0.12
C LEU A 87 -1.67 11.05 1.16
N GLY A 88 -0.40 10.92 1.55
CA GLY A 88 0.13 11.63 2.73
C GLY A 88 -0.11 13.14 2.68
N LYS A 89 0.11 13.77 1.52
CA LYS A 89 -0.18 15.20 1.31
C LYS A 89 -1.68 15.50 1.39
N LEU A 90 -2.51 14.74 0.69
CA LEU A 90 -3.96 14.92 0.64
C LEU A 90 -4.59 14.86 2.04
N LEU A 91 -4.04 14.00 2.88
CA LEU A 91 -4.56 13.67 4.20
C LEU A 91 -3.92 14.49 5.33
N GLY A 92 -3.03 15.43 5.00
CA GLY A 92 -2.39 16.30 5.98
C GLY A 92 -1.29 15.64 6.81
N TYR A 93 -0.74 14.50 6.35
CA TYR A 93 0.43 13.84 6.93
C TYR A 93 1.73 14.24 6.20
N ALA A 94 1.79 15.42 5.57
CA ALA A 94 2.90 15.87 4.72
C ALA A 94 4.24 16.05 5.46
#